data_AF-A0AAN8FQS0-F1
#
_entry.id   AF-A0AAN8FQS0-F1
#
_cell.length_a   1.000
_cell.length_b   1.000
_cell.length_c   1.000
_cell.angle_alpha   90.00
_cell.angle_beta   90.00
_cell.angle_gamma   90.00
#
_symmetry.space_group_name_H-M   'P 1'
#
loop_
_entity.id
_entity.type
_entity.pdbx_description
1 polymer ?
#
loop_
_entity_poly.entity_id
_entity_poly.type
_entity_poly.pdbx_seq_one_letter_code
_entity_poly.pdbx_strand_id
1 'polypeptide(L)'
;MMSTSRQLIYFTVVNGAFERLALNWLCNVAIFKGSHELLLIVSTSKSLCESVQREYGQVKRVHCMFMSLPSYDGDLGWGEQKYIDFLAIRLQLMKALTESSVRFVLIEADSTWFRDPVELFLNATVVDDADIVTPVKGLTHTGDSLAFSPMLVEPTSGATVLFEEIYKRLSSNTSLYDQVILMKIFKLCSFA
;
A
#
# COMPACT_ATOMS: atom_id res chain seq x y z
N MET A 1 3.31 -24.90 20.50
CA MET A 1 2.93 -23.50 20.77
C MET A 1 3.53 -22.64 19.66
N MET A 2 2.79 -22.39 18.58
CA MET A 2 3.19 -21.42 17.56
C MET A 2 2.70 -20.05 18.03
N SER A 3 3.65 -19.16 18.28
CA SER A 3 3.42 -17.82 18.80
C SER A 3 2.56 -16.99 17.84
N THR A 4 1.65 -16.21 18.41
CA THR A 4 0.65 -15.30 17.84
C THR A 4 1.25 -14.09 17.07
N SER A 5 2.41 -14.23 16.41
CA SER A 5 3.37 -13.13 16.19
C SER A 5 3.65 -12.68 14.74
N ARG A 6 2.88 -13.05 13.71
CA ARG A 6 3.06 -12.49 12.35
C ARG A 6 1.74 -12.33 11.60
N GLN A 7 0.82 -11.53 12.11
CA GLN A 7 -0.41 -11.25 11.37
C GLN A 7 -0.10 -10.26 10.25
N LEU A 8 -0.04 -10.78 9.02
CA LEU A 8 0.11 -10.00 7.80
C LEU A 8 -1.21 -9.34 7.45
N ILE A 9 -1.22 -8.06 7.11
CA ILE A 9 -2.40 -7.38 6.55
C ILE A 9 -2.17 -6.91 5.11
N TYR A 10 -3.24 -6.81 4.33
CA TYR A 10 -3.27 -5.99 3.12
C TYR A 10 -3.62 -4.56 3.50
N PHE A 11 -2.88 -3.59 2.96
CA PHE A 11 -3.08 -2.18 3.23
C PHE A 11 -3.23 -1.40 1.92
N THR A 12 -4.21 -0.52 1.85
CA THR A 12 -4.40 0.41 0.73
C THR A 12 -4.93 1.76 1.20
N VAL A 13 -4.57 2.82 0.47
CA VAL A 13 -5.13 4.16 0.65
C VAL A 13 -5.87 4.54 -0.62
N VAL A 14 -7.14 4.93 -0.50
CA VAL A 14 -8.04 5.17 -1.63
C VAL A 14 -8.72 6.53 -1.47
N ASN A 15 -8.86 7.30 -2.54
CA ASN A 15 -9.73 8.47 -2.57
C ASN A 15 -11.04 8.18 -3.33
N GLY A 16 -12.03 9.07 -3.22
CA GLY A 16 -13.34 8.88 -3.87
C GLY A 16 -13.29 8.73 -5.39
N ALA A 17 -12.33 9.32 -6.08
CA ALA A 17 -12.10 9.07 -7.51
C ALA A 17 -11.90 7.59 -7.85
N PHE A 18 -11.31 6.82 -6.93
CA PHE A 18 -11.02 5.39 -7.11
C PHE A 18 -12.06 4.49 -6.43
N GLU A 19 -13.18 5.03 -5.93
CA GLU A 19 -14.23 4.26 -5.24
C GLU A 19 -14.72 3.07 -6.06
N ARG A 20 -15.02 3.28 -7.35
CA ARG A 20 -15.50 2.21 -8.23
C ARG A 20 -14.44 1.13 -8.47
N LEU A 21 -13.17 1.53 -8.59
CA LEU A 21 -12.06 0.59 -8.75
C LEU A 21 -11.89 -0.25 -7.48
N ALA A 22 -11.94 0.36 -6.31
CA ALA A 22 -11.86 -0.34 -5.03
C ALA A 22 -13.00 -1.35 -4.83
N LEU A 23 -14.25 -0.97 -5.13
CA LEU A 23 -15.39 -1.89 -5.06
C LEU A 23 -15.27 -3.04 -6.08
N ASN A 24 -14.80 -2.75 -7.30
CA ASN A 24 -14.55 -3.78 -8.30
C ASN A 24 -13.45 -4.76 -7.84
N TRP A 25 -12.37 -4.24 -7.28
CA TRP A 25 -11.28 -5.05 -6.74
C TRP A 25 -11.77 -5.94 -5.57
N LEU A 26 -12.58 -5.40 -4.67
CA LEU A 26 -13.21 -6.19 -3.59
C LEU A 26 -14.05 -7.34 -4.13
N CYS A 27 -14.77 -7.14 -5.24
CA CYS A 27 -15.49 -8.19 -5.94
C CYS A 27 -14.54 -9.22 -6.57
N ASN A 28 -13.47 -8.77 -7.23
CA ASN A 28 -12.46 -9.64 -7.83
C ASN A 28 -11.87 -10.64 -6.82
N VAL A 29 -11.56 -10.17 -5.61
CA VAL A 29 -10.95 -11.02 -4.56
C VAL A 29 -11.98 -11.72 -3.66
N ALA A 30 -13.29 -11.55 -3.89
CA ALA A 30 -14.33 -12.11 -3.03
C ALA A 30 -14.37 -13.66 -2.99
N ILE A 31 -13.83 -14.29 -4.03
CA ILE A 31 -13.71 -15.74 -4.16
C ILE A 31 -12.52 -16.32 -3.38
N PHE A 32 -11.56 -15.48 -2.98
CA PHE A 32 -10.36 -15.89 -2.26
C PHE A 32 -10.64 -16.05 -0.77
N LYS A 33 -9.94 -16.99 -0.12
CA LYS A 33 -10.19 -17.33 1.27
C LYS A 33 -9.24 -16.52 2.15
N GLY A 34 -9.78 -15.53 2.85
CA GLY A 34 -9.05 -14.75 3.85
C GLY A 34 -8.54 -13.40 3.35
N SER A 35 -8.50 -13.12 2.05
CA SER A 35 -8.00 -11.82 1.55
C SER A 35 -8.77 -10.62 2.11
N HIS A 36 -10.10 -10.74 2.26
CA HIS A 36 -10.94 -9.71 2.87
C HIS A 36 -10.69 -9.51 4.36
N GLU A 37 -10.42 -10.59 5.11
CA GLU A 37 -10.23 -10.57 6.56
C GLU A 37 -8.90 -9.93 6.96
N LEU A 38 -7.93 -9.93 6.03
CA LEU A 38 -6.63 -9.30 6.21
C LEU A 38 -6.60 -7.86 5.70
N LEU A 39 -7.70 -7.34 5.14
CA LEU A 39 -7.69 -6.07 4.42
C LEU A 39 -8.05 -4.87 5.31
N LEU A 40 -7.14 -3.90 5.31
CA LEU A 40 -7.33 -2.55 5.79
C LEU A 40 -7.36 -1.56 4.61
N ILE A 41 -8.49 -0.89 4.43
CA ILE A 41 -8.66 0.23 3.51
C ILE A 41 -8.68 1.52 4.34
N VAL A 42 -7.82 2.47 4.01
CA VAL A 42 -7.95 3.85 4.50
C VAL A 42 -8.49 4.69 3.35
N SER A 43 -9.62 5.36 3.56
CA SER A 43 -10.32 6.07 2.48
C SER A 43 -10.61 7.52 2.83
N THR A 44 -10.38 8.45 1.90
CA THR A 44 -10.92 9.82 2.00
C THR A 44 -12.38 9.93 1.54
N SER A 45 -12.91 8.87 0.92
CA SER A 45 -14.33 8.74 0.58
C SER A 45 -15.10 8.08 1.72
N LYS A 46 -16.05 8.84 2.27
CA LYS A 46 -17.01 8.33 3.25
C LYS A 46 -17.97 7.32 2.60
N SER A 47 -18.42 7.57 1.37
CA SER A 47 -19.33 6.68 0.64
C SER A 47 -18.70 5.32 0.36
N LEU A 48 -17.39 5.27 0.08
CA LEU A 48 -16.66 4.02 -0.06
C LEU A 48 -16.71 3.21 1.24
N CYS A 49 -16.34 3.79 2.38
CA CYS A 49 -16.36 3.03 3.64
C CYS A 49 -17.77 2.64 4.08
N GLU A 50 -18.79 3.46 3.84
CA GLU A 50 -20.18 3.10 4.08
C GLU A 50 -20.63 1.91 3.21
N SER A 51 -20.21 1.87 1.94
CA SER A 51 -20.50 0.75 1.03
C SER A 51 -19.74 -0.52 1.42
N VAL A 52 -18.44 -0.40 1.75
CA VAL A 52 -17.63 -1.52 2.25
C VAL A 52 -18.23 -2.12 3.51
N GLN A 53 -18.63 -1.27 4.48
CA GLN A 53 -19.23 -1.74 5.71
C GLN A 53 -20.55 -2.48 5.47
N ARG A 54 -21.38 -1.97 4.55
CA ARG A 54 -22.69 -2.55 4.21
C ARG A 54 -22.55 -3.90 3.51
N GLU A 55 -21.65 -4.02 2.55
CA GLU A 55 -21.55 -5.18 1.66
C GLU A 55 -20.55 -6.23 2.16
N TYR A 56 -19.46 -5.81 2.82
CA TYR A 56 -18.34 -6.67 3.19
C TYR A 56 -18.05 -6.70 4.69
N GLY A 57 -18.50 -5.71 5.47
CA GLY A 57 -18.14 -5.58 6.89
C GLY A 57 -18.62 -6.72 7.80
N GLN A 58 -19.84 -7.23 7.60
CA GLN A 58 -20.44 -8.25 8.50
C GLN A 58 -19.98 -9.68 8.19
N VAL A 59 -19.91 -10.03 6.91
CA VAL A 59 -19.65 -11.42 6.47
C VAL A 59 -18.18 -11.63 6.14
N LYS A 60 -17.51 -10.62 5.57
CA LYS A 60 -16.15 -10.72 5.04
C LYS A 60 -15.12 -9.99 5.91
N ARG A 61 -15.56 -9.27 6.94
CA ARG A 61 -14.73 -8.58 7.94
C ARG A 61 -13.69 -7.62 7.34
N VAL A 62 -14.02 -7.00 6.21
CA VAL A 62 -13.17 -5.95 5.62
C VAL A 62 -13.16 -4.73 6.54
N HIS A 63 -11.99 -4.22 6.89
CA HIS A 63 -11.84 -3.01 7.68
C HIS A 63 -11.66 -1.79 6.77
N CYS A 64 -12.58 -0.81 6.85
CA CYS A 64 -12.45 0.47 6.16
C CYS A 64 -12.44 1.62 7.18
N MET A 65 -11.39 2.44 7.13
CA MET A 65 -11.24 3.62 7.97
C MET A 65 -11.45 4.87 7.12
N PHE A 66 -12.49 5.64 7.45
CA PHE A 66 -12.70 6.95 6.85
C PHE A 66 -11.75 7.98 7.45
N MET A 67 -10.95 8.60 6.59
CA MET A 67 -10.02 9.66 6.92
C MET A 67 -10.55 10.97 6.34
N SER A 68 -11.09 11.82 7.21
CA SER A 68 -11.73 13.08 6.80
C SER A 68 -10.69 14.09 6.32
N LEU A 69 -10.45 14.13 5.01
CA LEU A 69 -9.59 15.10 4.33
C LEU A 69 -10.39 15.87 3.28
N PRO A 70 -10.95 17.04 3.64
CA PRO A 70 -11.69 17.87 2.69
C PRO A 70 -10.85 18.18 1.45
N SER A 71 -11.46 18.10 0.27
CA SER A 71 -10.80 18.33 -1.05
C SER A 71 -9.88 17.22 -1.57
N TYR A 72 -9.81 16.08 -0.87
CA TYR A 72 -9.06 14.88 -1.31
C TYR A 72 -9.97 13.72 -1.73
N ASP A 73 -11.26 13.97 -1.90
CA ASP A 73 -12.24 12.95 -2.29
C ASP A 73 -12.38 12.81 -3.81
N GLY A 74 -12.14 13.89 -4.55
CA GLY A 74 -12.23 13.90 -6.02
C GLY A 74 -10.94 13.47 -6.73
N ASP A 75 -10.93 13.67 -8.04
CA ASP A 75 -9.75 13.46 -8.88
C ASP A 75 -8.59 14.34 -8.39
N LEU A 76 -7.42 13.73 -8.27
CA LEU A 76 -6.19 14.42 -7.94
C LEU A 76 -5.35 14.50 -9.22
N GLY A 77 -5.12 15.71 -9.71
CA GLY A 77 -4.34 15.92 -10.92
C GLY A 77 -2.92 15.39 -10.76
N TRP A 78 -2.45 14.64 -11.76
CA TRP A 78 -1.11 14.07 -11.73
C TRP A 78 -0.06 15.18 -11.73
N GLY A 79 0.88 15.13 -10.78
CA GLY A 79 1.89 16.17 -10.59
C GLY A 79 1.41 17.42 -9.85
N GLU A 80 0.14 17.49 -9.45
CA GLU A 80 -0.35 18.55 -8.59
C GLU A 80 0.02 18.32 -7.13
N GLN A 81 0.15 19.41 -6.36
CA GLN A 81 0.53 19.35 -4.95
C GLN A 81 -0.38 18.44 -4.13
N LYS A 82 -1.70 18.45 -4.40
CA LYS A 82 -2.65 17.58 -3.68
C LYS A 82 -2.38 16.10 -3.91
N TYR A 83 -1.95 15.70 -5.11
CA TYR A 83 -1.57 14.31 -5.35
C TYR A 83 -0.33 13.95 -4.53
N ILE A 84 0.65 14.85 -4.47
CA ILE A 84 1.88 14.67 -3.68
C ILE A 84 1.58 14.59 -2.19
N ASP A 85 0.70 15.45 -1.69
CA ASP A 85 0.24 15.45 -0.30
C ASP A 85 -0.47 14.12 0.03
N PHE A 86 -1.27 13.59 -0.89
CA PHE A 86 -1.91 12.28 -0.76
C PHE A 86 -0.89 11.14 -0.69
N LEU A 87 0.15 11.16 -1.52
CA LEU A 87 1.27 10.21 -1.43
C LEU A 87 2.04 10.35 -0.11
N ALA A 88 2.22 11.58 0.39
CA ALA A 88 2.87 11.83 1.67
C ALA A 88 2.06 11.24 2.83
N ILE A 89 0.73 11.35 2.80
CA ILE A 89 -0.18 10.71 3.76
C ILE A 89 -0.04 9.18 3.70
N ARG A 90 -0.01 8.59 2.49
CA ARG A 90 0.22 7.15 2.31
C ARG A 90 1.51 6.70 2.99
N LEU A 91 2.62 7.42 2.79
CA LEU A 91 3.91 7.11 3.42
C LEU A 91 3.86 7.22 4.95
N GLN A 92 3.19 8.25 5.49
CA GLN A 92 3.03 8.40 6.94
C GLN A 92 2.22 7.25 7.55
N LEU A 93 1.17 6.79 6.87
CA LEU A 93 0.41 5.61 7.30
C LEU A 93 1.25 4.33 7.26
N MET A 94 2.03 4.11 6.18
CA MET A 94 2.96 2.99 6.07
C MET A 94 4.00 3.00 7.19
N LYS A 95 4.56 4.18 7.49
CA LYS A 95 5.48 4.38 8.62
C LYS A 95 4.81 4.04 9.95
N ALA A 96 3.60 4.55 10.20
CA ALA A 96 2.86 4.28 11.42
C ALA A 96 2.55 2.78 11.62
N LEU A 97 2.20 2.06 10.56
CA LEU A 97 2.03 0.60 10.60
C LEU A 97 3.35 -0.10 10.99
N THR A 98 4.45 0.29 10.36
CA THR A 98 5.80 -0.25 10.62
C THR A 98 6.21 -0.02 12.07
N GLU A 99 6.07 1.21 12.57
CA GLU A 99 6.37 1.58 13.97
C GLU A 99 5.47 0.86 14.98
N SER A 100 4.25 0.48 14.55
CA SER A 100 3.32 -0.32 15.35
C SER A 100 3.59 -1.83 15.27
N SER A 101 4.73 -2.23 14.72
CA SER A 101 5.11 -3.64 14.53
C SER A 101 4.15 -4.43 13.63
N VAL A 102 3.47 -3.76 12.69
CA VAL A 102 2.53 -4.39 11.76
C VAL A 102 3.25 -4.76 10.47
N ARG A 103 3.22 -6.04 10.14
CA ARG A 103 3.65 -6.56 8.83
C ARG A 103 2.54 -6.38 7.81
N PHE A 104 2.83 -5.79 6.66
CA PHE A 104 1.79 -5.52 5.66
C PHE A 104 2.26 -5.69 4.22
N VAL A 105 1.30 -5.87 3.32
CA VAL A 105 1.49 -5.71 1.88
C VAL A 105 0.71 -4.48 1.44
N LEU A 106 1.41 -3.46 0.94
CA LEU A 106 0.78 -2.36 0.23
C LEU A 106 0.24 -2.89 -1.10
N ILE A 107 -1.04 -2.64 -1.36
CA ILE A 107 -1.71 -3.01 -2.60
C ILE A 107 -2.39 -1.78 -3.20
N GLU A 108 -2.67 -1.82 -4.50
CA GLU A 108 -3.44 -0.79 -5.18
C GLU A 108 -4.72 -1.39 -5.79
N ALA A 109 -5.80 -0.62 -5.72
CA ALA A 109 -7.14 -1.03 -6.14
C ALA A 109 -7.30 -1.12 -7.68
N ASP A 110 -6.32 -0.63 -8.43
CA ASP A 110 -6.26 -0.67 -9.90
C ASP A 110 -5.55 -1.94 -10.42
N SER A 111 -5.33 -2.94 -9.56
CA SER A 111 -4.82 -4.26 -9.94
C SER A 111 -5.94 -5.28 -10.16
N THR A 112 -5.62 -6.44 -10.76
CA THR A 112 -6.55 -7.59 -10.84
C THR A 112 -5.79 -8.84 -10.45
N TRP A 113 -6.37 -9.61 -9.53
CA TRP A 113 -5.76 -10.81 -9.00
C TRP A 113 -6.43 -12.04 -9.62
N PHE A 114 -5.62 -12.89 -10.23
CA PHE A 114 -6.07 -14.15 -10.83
C PHE A 114 -5.98 -15.33 -9.87
N ARG A 115 -5.24 -15.17 -8.77
CA ARG A 115 -5.03 -16.16 -7.71
C ARG A 115 -4.89 -15.46 -6.38
N ASP A 116 -5.21 -16.18 -5.31
CA ASP A 116 -5.03 -15.72 -3.94
C ASP A 116 -3.52 -15.70 -3.58
N PRO A 117 -2.92 -14.52 -3.30
CA PRO A 117 -1.50 -14.42 -3.01
C PRO A 117 -1.18 -14.52 -1.51
N VAL A 118 -2.15 -14.83 -0.64
CA VAL A 118 -1.93 -14.88 0.82
C VAL A 118 -0.76 -15.80 1.18
N GLU A 119 -0.74 -17.03 0.67
CA GLU A 119 0.35 -17.97 0.96
C GLU A 119 1.71 -17.48 0.47
N LEU A 120 1.74 -16.80 -0.69
CA LEU A 120 2.97 -16.22 -1.22
C LEU A 120 3.57 -15.22 -0.23
N PHE A 121 2.76 -14.29 0.29
CA PHE A 121 3.25 -13.26 1.21
C PHE A 121 3.52 -13.79 2.63
N LEU A 122 2.72 -14.75 3.11
CA LEU A 122 3.00 -15.41 4.39
C LEU A 122 4.37 -16.10 4.35
N ASN A 123 4.69 -16.76 3.24
CA ASN A 123 5.95 -17.50 3.07
C ASN A 123 7.12 -16.65 2.54
N ALA A 124 6.89 -15.42 2.06
CA ALA A 124 7.92 -14.56 1.49
C ALA A 124 9.05 -14.17 2.46
N THR A 125 8.91 -14.46 3.75
CA THR A 125 9.98 -14.32 4.76
C THR A 125 11.17 -15.27 4.55
N VAL A 126 11.09 -16.20 3.59
CA VAL A 126 12.20 -17.12 3.24
C VAL A 126 13.37 -16.41 2.51
N VAL A 127 13.20 -15.15 2.09
CA VAL A 127 14.34 -14.29 1.73
C VAL A 127 14.81 -13.60 3.02
N ASP A 128 15.50 -14.36 3.86
CA ASP A 128 16.08 -13.85 5.11
C ASP A 128 16.89 -12.57 4.80
N ASP A 129 16.58 -11.48 5.52
CA ASP A 129 17.23 -10.14 5.52
C ASP A 129 16.58 -8.99 4.72
N ALA A 130 15.43 -9.19 4.05
CA ALA A 130 14.78 -8.07 3.35
C ALA A 130 13.79 -7.28 4.25
N ASP A 131 14.06 -5.98 4.47
CA ASP A 131 13.11 -5.07 5.13
C ASP A 131 11.85 -4.84 4.26
N ILE A 132 12.05 -4.74 2.94
CA ILE A 132 11.01 -4.45 1.96
C ILE A 132 11.24 -5.28 0.69
N VAL A 133 10.18 -5.88 0.17
CA VAL A 133 10.18 -6.64 -1.09
C VAL A 133 9.18 -6.02 -2.06
N THR A 134 9.65 -5.66 -3.25
CA THR A 134 8.82 -5.11 -4.32
C THR A 134 9.17 -5.76 -5.67
N PRO A 135 8.21 -5.99 -6.59
CA PRO A 135 8.50 -6.62 -7.86
C PRO A 135 9.24 -5.68 -8.82
N VAL A 136 9.98 -6.32 -9.73
CA VAL A 136 10.60 -5.66 -10.88
C VAL A 136 9.52 -5.43 -11.96
N LYS A 137 9.48 -4.24 -12.56
CA LYS A 137 8.58 -3.95 -13.68
C LYS A 137 8.97 -4.79 -14.91
N GLY A 138 7.99 -5.32 -15.63
CA GLY A 138 8.23 -6.13 -16.83
C GLY A 138 8.83 -5.36 -18.02
N LEU A 139 8.63 -4.04 -18.08
CA LEU A 139 9.21 -3.15 -19.11
C LEU A 139 10.32 -2.30 -18.49
N THR A 140 11.57 -2.75 -18.63
CA THR A 140 12.74 -2.10 -18.01
C THR A 140 13.37 -0.98 -18.85
N HIS A 141 12.85 -0.73 -20.06
CA HIS A 141 13.41 0.24 -21.00
C HIS A 141 13.12 1.72 -20.65
N THR A 142 12.26 2.00 -19.68
CA THR A 142 11.78 3.36 -19.35
C THR A 142 12.43 3.98 -18.12
N GLY A 143 13.52 3.38 -17.60
CA GLY A 143 14.27 3.91 -16.46
C GLY A 143 13.67 3.57 -15.09
N ASP A 144 12.39 3.20 -15.04
CA ASP A 144 11.71 2.64 -13.88
C ASP A 144 11.83 1.11 -13.85
N SER A 145 12.45 0.54 -12.81
CA SER A 145 12.74 -0.90 -12.71
C SER A 145 11.95 -1.58 -11.60
N LEU A 146 11.46 -0.85 -10.60
CA LEU A 146 10.70 -1.39 -9.47
C LEU A 146 9.29 -0.83 -9.48
N ALA A 147 8.31 -1.68 -9.19
CA ALA A 147 6.95 -1.23 -8.90
C ALA A 147 6.88 -0.67 -7.48
N PHE A 148 5.81 0.09 -7.17
CA PHE A 148 5.52 0.49 -5.80
C PHE A 148 4.54 -0.48 -5.12
N SER A 149 3.70 -1.16 -5.91
CA SER A 149 2.74 -2.14 -5.46
C SER A 149 2.82 -3.40 -6.36
N PRO A 150 2.51 -4.59 -5.82
CA PRO A 150 2.42 -4.88 -4.39
C PRO A 150 3.80 -4.74 -3.71
N MET A 151 3.83 -4.21 -2.49
CA MET A 151 5.06 -4.10 -1.68
C MET A 151 4.86 -4.78 -0.35
N LEU A 152 5.63 -5.85 -0.09
CA LEU A 152 5.69 -6.48 1.22
C LEU A 152 6.67 -5.71 2.11
N VAL A 153 6.23 -5.40 3.32
CA VAL A 153 6.99 -4.61 4.30
C VAL A 153 7.08 -5.39 5.61
N GLU A 154 8.31 -5.66 6.04
CA GLU A 154 8.60 -6.16 7.37
C GLU A 154 8.71 -4.97 8.36
N PRO A 155 8.18 -5.10 9.58
CA PRO A 155 8.16 -4.02 10.55
C PRO A 155 9.53 -3.84 11.23
N THR A 156 10.52 -3.37 10.48
CA THR A 156 11.89 -3.17 10.94
C THR A 156 12.23 -1.68 11.06
N SER A 157 13.32 -1.36 11.76
CA SER A 157 13.87 0.00 11.77
C SER A 157 14.31 0.45 10.37
N GLY A 158 14.77 -0.48 9.52
CA GLY A 158 15.15 -0.21 8.14
C GLY A 158 13.97 0.30 7.31
N ALA A 159 12.82 -0.37 7.39
CA ALA A 159 11.59 0.07 6.72
C ALA A 159 11.13 1.45 7.22
N THR A 160 11.16 1.70 8.53
CA THR A 160 10.80 3.00 9.12
C THR A 160 11.70 4.13 8.61
N VAL A 161 13.02 3.92 8.61
CA VAL A 161 14.00 4.91 8.11
C VAL A 161 13.79 5.16 6.62
N LEU A 162 13.47 4.13 5.83
CA LEU A 162 13.18 4.30 4.42
C LEU A 162 11.96 5.21 4.20
N PHE A 163 10.84 4.96 4.88
CA PHE A 163 9.64 5.78 4.72
C PHE A 163 9.86 7.22 5.18
N GLU A 164 10.63 7.43 6.25
CA GLU A 164 11.03 8.77 6.68
C GLU A 164 11.86 9.51 5.62
N GLU A 165 12.83 8.85 5.01
CA GLU A 165 13.66 9.45 3.97
C GLU A 165 12.87 9.71 2.68
N ILE A 166 11.97 8.81 2.28
CA ILE A 166 11.08 9.05 1.13
C ILE A 166 10.19 10.27 1.41
N TYR A 167 9.57 10.33 2.58
CA TYR A 167 8.72 11.45 2.98
C TYR A 167 9.49 12.79 2.93
N LYS A 168 10.69 12.83 3.53
CA LYS A 168 11.55 14.03 3.53
C LYS A 168 11.89 14.50 2.11
N ARG A 169 12.21 13.58 1.19
CA ARG A 169 12.50 13.90 -0.21
C ARG A 169 11.25 14.33 -0.98
N LEU A 170 10.10 13.71 -0.70
CA LEU A 170 8.82 14.06 -1.30
C LEU A 170 8.39 15.48 -0.90
N SER A 171 8.51 15.82 0.38
CA SER A 171 8.17 17.15 0.90
C SER A 171 9.13 18.26 0.43
N SER A 172 10.35 17.91 0.00
CA SER A 172 11.34 18.89 -0.48
C SER A 172 11.37 19.06 -2.00
N ASN A 173 10.75 18.14 -2.76
CA ASN A 173 10.69 18.22 -4.21
C ASN A 173 9.30 17.83 -4.72
N THR A 174 8.50 18.85 -5.01
CA THR A 174 7.10 18.72 -5.45
C THR A 174 6.96 18.29 -6.92
N SER A 175 8.02 17.79 -7.55
CA SER A 175 7.96 17.23 -8.91
C SER A 175 8.27 15.72 -8.94
N LEU A 176 8.46 15.10 -7.77
CA LEU A 176 8.76 13.68 -7.64
C LEU A 176 7.62 12.94 -6.95
N TYR A 177 7.55 11.64 -7.22
CA TYR A 177 6.61 10.71 -6.61
C TYR A 177 7.34 9.73 -5.70
N ASP A 178 6.63 9.12 -4.77
CA ASP A 178 7.18 8.15 -3.83
C ASP A 178 7.87 6.96 -4.51
N GLN A 179 7.30 6.41 -5.58
CA GLN A 179 7.96 5.35 -6.36
C GLN A 179 9.28 5.81 -6.99
N VAL A 180 9.33 7.03 -7.54
CA VAL A 180 10.55 7.57 -8.16
C VAL A 180 11.64 7.78 -7.11
N ILE A 181 11.26 8.24 -5.92
CA ILE A 181 12.18 8.44 -4.80
C ILE A 181 12.70 7.09 -4.28
N LEU A 182 11.82 6.12 -4.07
CA LEU A 182 12.17 4.74 -3.69
C LEU A 182 13.23 4.18 -4.63
N MET A 183 12.99 4.32 -5.93
CA MET A 183 13.91 3.87 -6.96
C MET A 183 15.27 4.58 -6.92
N LYS A 184 15.29 5.90 -6.71
CA LYS A 184 16.53 6.65 -6.57
C LYS A 184 17.33 6.19 -5.35
N ILE A 185 16.67 5.89 -4.24
CA ILE A 185 17.32 5.37 -3.04
C ILE A 185 17.96 4.01 -3.34
N PHE A 186 17.21 3.06 -3.92
CA PHE A 186 17.76 1.73 -4.21
C PHE A 186 18.85 1.71 -5.28
N LYS A 187 18.79 2.58 -6.29
CA LYS A 187 19.87 2.69 -7.29
C LYS A 187 21.18 3.19 -6.70
N LEU A 188 21.14 4.06 -5.67
CA LEU A 188 22.35 4.54 -5.01
C LEU A 188 23.09 3.42 -4.26
N CYS A 189 22.37 2.41 -3.79
CA CYS A 189 22.96 1.26 -3.09
C CYS A 189 23.55 0.19 -4.02
N SER A 190 23.22 0.20 -5.32
CA SER A 190 23.75 -0.79 -6.29
C SER A 190 25.16 -0.48 -6.80
N PHE A 191 25.74 0.66 -6.41
CA PHE A 191 27.07 1.13 -6.83
C PHE A 191 28.04 1.35 -5.65
N ALA A 192 27.70 0.85 -4.46
CA ALA A 192 28.55 0.90 -3.26
C ALA A 192 29.13 -0.49 -2.95
#